data_AF-A0A6A4TU04-F1
#
_entry.id   AF-A0A6A4TU04-F1
#
_cell.length_a   1.000
_cell.length_b   1.000
_cell.length_c   1.000
_cell.angle_alpha   90.00
_cell.angle_beta   90.00
_cell.angle_gamma   90.00
#
_symmetry.space_group_name_H-M   'P 1'
#
loop_
_entity.id
_entity.type
_entity.pdbx_description
1 polymer ?
#
loop_
_entity_poly.entity_id
_entity_poly.type
_entity_poly.pdbx_seq_one_letter_code
_entity_poly.pdbx_strand_id
1 'polypeptide(L)'
;MQQADSGLYSAKIERDEDELVGEYNVTVQDPVSPVELTVEFASNSSDSCILTVTCCTRVSDHINSILRCVNSTCSLNGGEMSKVTASGASLKVYLVDGTITCSHSNEVSSSIKVMEEVQQFCQTDAVGNVGKIKSCKHTVDDVPQDINPVQGLSPTATHAVVSFHTRPVQSAETQDTVPPETVYAQVYRAAKDKVWTPTPTTNT
;
A
#
# COMPACT_ATOMS: atom_id res chain seq x y z
N MET A 1 1.89 -11.08 -14.02
CA MET A 1 2.74 -11.66 -12.97
C MET A 1 1.86 -12.02 -11.79
N GLN A 2 2.33 -12.90 -10.91
CA GLN A 2 1.61 -13.30 -9.70
C GLN A 2 2.45 -12.93 -8.47
N GLN A 3 1.83 -12.84 -7.29
CA GLN A 3 2.54 -12.51 -6.06
C GLN A 3 3.74 -13.45 -5.79
N ALA A 4 3.61 -14.72 -6.19
CA ALA A 4 4.65 -15.75 -6.09
C ALA A 4 5.86 -15.53 -7.02
N ASP A 5 5.76 -14.60 -7.97
CA ASP A 5 6.86 -14.13 -8.82
C ASP A 5 7.66 -12.99 -8.14
N SER A 6 7.31 -12.59 -6.92
CA SER A 6 8.16 -11.68 -6.14
C SER A 6 9.41 -12.40 -5.65
N GLY A 7 10.55 -11.72 -5.68
CA GLY A 7 11.79 -12.27 -5.16
C GLY A 7 13.02 -11.59 -5.72
N LEU A 8 14.17 -12.18 -5.39
CA LEU A 8 15.45 -11.76 -5.94
C LEU A 8 15.67 -12.40 -7.31
N TYR A 9 16.03 -11.56 -8.27
CA TYR A 9 16.35 -11.95 -9.64
C TYR A 9 17.76 -11.52 -10.01
N SER A 10 18.44 -12.39 -10.76
CA SER A 10 19.79 -12.14 -11.27
C SER A 10 19.71 -11.89 -12.78
N ALA A 11 20.27 -10.77 -13.23
CA ALA A 11 20.49 -10.51 -14.64
C ALA A 11 21.87 -11.04 -15.04
N LYS A 12 21.91 -11.81 -16.12
CA LYS A 12 23.13 -12.42 -16.65
C LYS A 12 23.30 -12.09 -18.12
N ILE A 13 24.55 -11.96 -18.56
CA ILE A 13 24.90 -11.99 -19.98
C ILE A 13 25.27 -13.43 -20.33
N GLU A 14 24.55 -13.99 -21.31
CA GLU A 14 24.83 -15.32 -21.84
C GLU A 14 26.09 -15.27 -22.73
N ARG A 15 27.13 -15.99 -22.30
CA ARG A 15 28.42 -16.20 -22.98
C ARG A 15 28.87 -17.64 -22.71
N ASP A 16 30.09 -18.01 -23.12
CA ASP A 16 30.67 -19.33 -22.78
C ASP A 16 30.68 -19.60 -21.26
N GLU A 17 30.81 -18.54 -20.45
CA GLU A 17 30.49 -18.52 -19.03
C GLU A 17 29.51 -17.38 -18.76
N ASP A 18 28.34 -17.71 -18.19
CA ASP A 18 27.33 -16.72 -17.79
C ASP A 18 27.93 -15.66 -16.84
N GLU A 19 27.89 -14.40 -17.24
CA GLU A 19 28.39 -13.29 -16.43
C GLU A 19 27.23 -12.63 -15.68
N LEU A 20 27.32 -12.54 -14.34
CA LEU A 20 26.33 -11.83 -13.52
C LEU A 20 26.52 -10.32 -13.63
N VAL A 21 25.49 -9.61 -14.11
CA VAL A 21 25.54 -8.16 -14.33
C VAL A 21 24.79 -7.38 -13.25
N GLY A 22 23.82 -8.03 -12.59
CA GLY A 22 23.05 -7.35 -11.56
C GLY A 22 22.11 -8.26 -10.82
N GLU A 23 21.72 -7.77 -9.65
CA GLU A 23 20.75 -8.39 -8.77
C GLU A 23 19.63 -7.38 -8.48
N TYR A 24 18.40 -7.86 -8.63
CA TYR A 24 17.19 -7.05 -8.61
C TYR A 24 16.14 -7.66 -7.70
N ASN A 25 15.70 -6.92 -6.70
CA ASN A 25 14.50 -7.30 -5.96
C ASN A 25 13.28 -6.87 -6.76
N VAL A 26 12.50 -7.87 -7.17
CA VAL A 26 11.24 -7.69 -7.86
C VAL A 26 10.12 -7.89 -6.85
N THR A 27 9.29 -6.87 -6.67
CA THR A 27 8.06 -6.96 -5.85
C THR A 27 6.85 -6.83 -6.76
N VAL A 28 6.03 -7.87 -6.75
CA VAL A 28 4.72 -7.85 -7.38
C VAL A 28 3.73 -7.31 -6.35
N GLN A 29 2.83 -6.43 -6.79
CA GLN A 29 1.81 -5.83 -5.93
C GLN A 29 0.41 -6.23 -6.42
N ASP A 30 -0.46 -6.59 -5.49
CA ASP A 30 -1.87 -6.79 -5.78
C ASP A 30 -2.62 -5.45 -5.87
N PRO A 31 -3.78 -5.40 -6.55
CA PRO A 31 -4.65 -4.25 -6.50
C PRO A 31 -5.07 -3.89 -5.07
N VAL A 32 -5.13 -2.60 -4.77
CA VAL A 32 -5.54 -2.09 -3.46
C VAL A 32 -7.01 -2.38 -3.19
N SER A 33 -7.33 -2.67 -1.93
CA SER A 33 -8.72 -2.85 -1.52
C SER A 33 -9.50 -1.53 -1.55
N PRO A 34 -10.82 -1.57 -1.80
CA PRO A 34 -11.65 -0.38 -1.75
C PRO A 34 -11.59 0.32 -0.39
N VAL A 35 -11.63 1.66 -0.39
CA VAL A 35 -11.73 2.45 0.85
C VAL A 35 -13.17 2.72 1.25
N GLU A 36 -13.38 2.88 2.55
CA GLU A 36 -14.55 3.49 3.16
C GLU A 36 -14.14 4.80 3.83
N LEU A 37 -15.05 5.79 3.75
CA LEU A 37 -14.88 7.12 4.31
C LEU A 37 -16.14 7.45 5.09
N THR A 38 -15.96 7.90 6.32
CA THR A 38 -17.04 8.30 7.22
C THR A 38 -16.72 9.67 7.81
N VAL A 39 -17.71 10.54 7.88
CA VAL A 39 -17.65 11.85 8.55
C VAL A 39 -18.75 11.87 9.59
N GLU A 40 -18.38 12.07 10.85
CA GLU A 40 -19.29 12.05 11.99
C GLU A 40 -19.25 13.39 12.71
N PHE A 41 -20.41 13.89 13.12
CA PHE A 41 -20.50 15.07 13.96
C PHE A 41 -20.02 14.75 15.37
N ALA A 42 -19.04 15.50 15.88
CA ALA A 42 -18.53 15.33 17.24
C ALA A 42 -19.10 16.39 18.19
N SER A 43 -19.03 17.67 17.83
CA SER A 43 -19.53 18.77 18.65
C SER A 43 -19.66 20.08 17.88
N ASN A 44 -20.41 21.04 18.42
CA ASN A 44 -20.45 22.41 17.93
C ASN A 44 -20.49 23.45 19.05
N SER A 45 -20.29 24.69 18.63
CA SER A 45 -20.42 25.95 19.34
C SER A 45 -21.08 26.95 18.37
N SER A 46 -21.31 28.18 18.81
CA SER A 46 -22.03 29.20 18.01
C SER A 46 -21.54 29.33 16.57
N ASP A 47 -20.22 29.44 16.36
CA ASP A 47 -19.64 29.72 15.04
C ASP A 47 -18.72 28.60 14.54
N SER A 48 -18.58 27.51 15.31
CA SER A 48 -17.66 26.42 14.96
C SER A 48 -18.16 25.03 15.31
N CYS A 49 -17.75 24.05 14.53
CA CYS A 49 -18.05 22.63 14.72
C CYS A 49 -16.79 21.78 14.55
N ILE A 50 -16.85 20.59 15.15
CA ILE A 50 -15.83 19.57 15.10
C ILE A 50 -16.48 18.32 14.52
N LEU A 51 -15.88 17.81 13.45
CA LEU A 51 -16.25 16.57 12.79
C LEU A 51 -15.09 15.58 12.92
N THR A 52 -15.42 14.30 13.08
CA THR A 52 -14.46 13.20 13.04
C THR A 52 -14.49 12.59 11.65
N VAL A 53 -13.33 12.49 11.01
CA VAL A 53 -13.16 11.86 9.70
C VAL A 53 -12.42 10.54 9.90
N THR A 54 -13.01 9.47 9.38
CA THR A 54 -12.41 8.14 9.41
C THR A 54 -12.28 7.62 7.98
N CYS A 55 -11.07 7.32 7.55
CA CYS A 55 -10.75 6.70 6.26
C CYS A 55 -10.14 5.33 6.53
N CYS A 56 -10.72 4.27 5.99
CA CYS A 56 -10.29 2.91 6.27
C CYS A 56 -10.29 2.03 5.01
N THR A 57 -9.40 1.06 4.99
CA THR A 57 -9.38 -0.02 4.01
C THR A 57 -10.21 -1.19 4.52
N ARG A 58 -10.64 -2.11 3.62
CA ARG A 58 -11.38 -3.32 4.03
C ARG A 58 -10.61 -4.29 4.92
N VAL A 59 -9.29 -4.16 5.00
CA VAL A 59 -8.43 -5.13 5.69
C VAL A 59 -8.26 -4.74 7.15
N SER A 60 -7.75 -3.53 7.44
CA SER A 60 -7.60 -3.00 8.81
C SER A 60 -6.95 -1.62 8.88
N ASP A 61 -6.22 -1.19 7.83
CA ASP A 61 -5.57 0.11 7.83
C ASP A 61 -6.60 1.24 7.87
N HIS A 62 -6.41 2.18 8.79
CA HIS A 62 -7.27 3.34 8.94
C HIS A 62 -6.48 4.59 9.34
N ILE A 63 -7.04 5.75 8.99
CA ILE A 63 -6.62 7.08 9.41
C ILE A 63 -7.83 7.75 10.04
N ASN A 64 -7.66 8.22 11.27
CA ASN A 64 -8.61 9.09 11.95
C ASN A 64 -8.07 10.51 11.90
N SER A 65 -8.91 11.47 11.56
CA SER A 65 -8.58 12.89 11.57
C SER A 65 -9.73 13.72 12.12
N ILE A 66 -9.41 14.94 12.54
CA ILE A 66 -10.38 15.89 13.07
C ILE A 66 -10.51 17.01 12.05
N LEU A 67 -11.74 17.27 11.62
CA LEU A 67 -12.07 18.36 10.72
C LEU A 67 -12.77 19.46 11.53
N ARG A 68 -12.14 20.63 11.59
CA ARG A 68 -12.68 21.79 12.31
C ARG A 68 -13.23 22.78 11.29
N CYS A 69 -14.50 23.15 11.43
CA CYS A 69 -15.08 24.21 10.63
C CYS A 69 -15.43 25.44 11.49
N VAL A 70 -15.13 26.62 10.95
CA VAL A 70 -15.43 27.92 11.54
C VAL A 70 -16.09 28.77 10.47
N ASN A 71 -17.28 29.30 10.76
CA ASN A 71 -18.04 30.14 9.83
C ASN A 71 -18.11 29.54 8.40
N SER A 72 -18.47 28.25 8.30
CA SER A 72 -18.55 27.45 7.06
C SER A 72 -17.23 27.14 6.36
N THR A 73 -16.09 27.56 6.90
CA THR A 73 -14.76 27.20 6.37
C THR A 73 -14.19 26.04 7.18
N CYS A 74 -13.93 24.91 6.52
CA CYS A 74 -13.39 23.70 7.16
C CYS A 74 -11.89 23.56 6.95
N SER A 75 -11.20 22.99 7.94
CA SER A 75 -9.77 22.70 7.89
C SER A 75 -9.47 21.37 8.60
N LEU A 76 -8.60 20.56 8.01
CA LEU A 76 -8.11 19.34 8.65
C LEU A 76 -7.09 19.70 9.73
N ASN A 77 -7.33 19.21 10.93
CA ASN A 77 -6.38 19.36 12.02
C ASN A 77 -5.11 18.56 11.70
N GLY A 78 -3.96 19.22 11.71
CA GLY A 78 -2.70 18.62 11.27
C GLY A 78 -2.50 18.54 9.75
N GLY A 79 -3.44 19.05 8.94
CA GLY A 79 -3.34 19.07 7.48
C GLY A 79 -3.62 17.71 6.82
N GLU A 80 -2.97 17.46 5.69
CA GLU A 80 -3.02 16.16 5.01
C GLU A 80 -2.38 15.08 5.89
N MET A 81 -3.07 13.95 6.03
CA MET A 81 -2.61 12.81 6.81
C MET A 81 -2.33 11.65 5.86
N SER A 82 -1.19 10.99 6.02
CA SER A 82 -0.84 9.82 5.20
C SER A 82 -0.15 8.72 6.01
N LYS A 83 -0.30 7.48 5.56
CA LYS A 83 0.32 6.29 6.13
C LYS A 83 0.66 5.29 5.01
N VAL A 84 1.71 4.51 5.22
CA VAL A 84 2.01 3.32 4.41
C VAL A 84 1.35 2.08 5.05
N THR A 85 0.57 1.34 4.27
CA THR A 85 -0.12 0.12 4.71
C THR A 85 0.85 -1.05 4.82
N ALA A 86 0.40 -2.17 5.41
CA ALA A 86 1.20 -3.38 5.50
C ALA A 86 1.59 -3.94 4.11
N SER A 87 0.80 -3.66 3.07
CA SER A 87 1.10 -4.05 1.68
C SER A 87 2.05 -3.08 0.97
N GLY A 88 2.51 -2.02 1.63
CA GLY A 88 3.35 -0.98 1.02
C GLY A 88 2.57 0.05 0.20
N ALA A 89 1.24 0.00 0.19
CA ALA A 89 0.39 1.00 -0.46
C ALA A 89 0.28 2.28 0.38
N SER A 90 -0.04 3.40 -0.24
CA SER A 90 -0.26 4.68 0.42
C SER A 90 -1.75 4.89 0.72
N LEU A 91 -2.08 5.15 1.99
CA LEU A 91 -3.39 5.61 2.44
C LEU A 91 -3.29 7.09 2.83
N LYS A 92 -4.14 7.94 2.28
CA LYS A 92 -4.12 9.40 2.44
C LYS A 92 -5.51 9.98 2.69
N VAL A 93 -5.55 11.02 3.53
CA VAL A 93 -6.74 11.84 3.78
C VAL A 93 -6.38 13.31 3.63
N TYR A 94 -7.11 14.02 2.78
CA TYR A 94 -6.89 15.45 2.53
C TYR A 94 -8.19 16.16 2.17
N LEU A 95 -8.22 17.48 2.43
CA LEU A 95 -9.37 18.36 2.23
C LEU A 95 -9.02 19.39 1.16
N VAL A 96 -9.86 19.52 0.14
CA VAL A 96 -9.77 20.56 -0.89
C VAL A 96 -11.15 21.16 -1.07
N ASP A 97 -11.27 22.48 -0.90
CA ASP A 97 -12.50 23.26 -1.17
C ASP A 97 -13.79 22.68 -0.54
N GLY A 98 -13.71 22.21 0.71
CA GLY A 98 -14.87 21.62 1.41
C GLY A 98 -15.19 20.17 1.02
N THR A 99 -14.37 19.55 0.18
CA THR A 99 -14.46 18.15 -0.19
C THR A 99 -13.35 17.35 0.49
N ILE A 100 -13.73 16.42 1.35
CA ILE A 100 -12.81 15.52 2.02
C ILE A 100 -12.58 14.28 1.15
N THR A 101 -11.33 13.94 0.91
CA THR A 101 -10.92 12.80 0.07
C THR A 101 -10.12 11.79 0.89
N CYS A 102 -10.49 10.52 0.76
CA CYS A 102 -9.77 9.35 1.25
C CYS A 102 -9.26 8.57 0.04
N SER A 103 -7.96 8.33 -0.02
CA SER A 103 -7.30 7.67 -1.15
C SER A 103 -6.39 6.55 -0.66
N HIS A 104 -6.57 5.35 -1.20
CA HIS A 104 -5.67 4.21 -1.04
C HIS A 104 -5.11 3.86 -2.41
N SER A 105 -3.79 3.88 -2.58
CA SER A 105 -3.18 3.66 -3.88
C SER A 105 -1.81 3.00 -3.79
N ASN A 106 -1.49 2.26 -4.84
CA ASN A 106 -0.15 1.78 -5.12
C ASN A 106 0.14 1.92 -6.62
N GLU A 107 1.29 1.42 -7.06
CA GLU A 107 1.72 1.48 -8.47
C GLU A 107 0.78 0.73 -9.44
N VAL A 108 -0.13 -0.10 -8.93
CA VAL A 108 -1.03 -0.93 -9.73
C VAL A 108 -2.42 -0.31 -9.84
N SER A 109 -2.90 0.31 -8.77
CA SER A 109 -4.31 0.66 -8.65
C SER A 109 -4.56 1.71 -7.56
N SER A 110 -5.73 2.34 -7.65
CA SER A 110 -6.19 3.31 -6.66
C SER A 110 -7.66 3.09 -6.32
N SER A 111 -8.01 3.27 -5.05
CA SER A 111 -9.37 3.42 -4.57
C SER A 111 -9.53 4.79 -3.91
N ILE A 112 -10.55 5.54 -4.32
CA ILE A 112 -10.81 6.89 -3.84
C ILE A 112 -12.27 6.98 -3.39
N LYS A 113 -12.50 7.61 -2.24
CA LYS A 113 -13.80 8.06 -1.78
C LYS A 113 -13.74 9.54 -1.44
N VAL A 114 -14.78 10.25 -1.83
CA VAL A 114 -14.95 11.68 -1.56
C VAL A 114 -16.25 11.88 -0.80
N MET A 115 -16.27 12.87 0.09
CA MET A 115 -17.49 13.45 0.62
C MET A 115 -17.42 14.96 0.38
N GLU A 116 -18.37 15.44 -0.42
CA GLU A 116 -18.51 16.86 -0.74
C GLU A 116 -19.31 17.57 0.35
N GLU A 117 -19.18 18.89 0.39
CA GLU A 117 -19.98 19.77 1.24
C GLU A 117 -19.96 19.40 2.73
N VAL A 118 -18.78 19.03 3.24
CA VAL A 118 -18.60 18.54 4.62
C VAL A 118 -19.10 19.52 5.70
N GLN A 119 -19.17 20.81 5.39
CA GLN A 119 -19.75 21.82 6.28
C GLN A 119 -21.25 21.59 6.58
N GLN A 120 -21.99 20.88 5.72
CA GLN A 120 -23.40 20.57 5.96
C GLN A 120 -23.58 19.63 7.16
N PHE A 121 -22.57 18.82 7.48
CA PHE A 121 -22.57 17.98 8.69
C PHE A 121 -22.55 18.81 9.98
N CYS A 122 -22.23 20.11 9.91
CA CYS A 122 -22.31 21.02 11.05
C CYS A 122 -23.70 21.63 11.25
N GLN A 123 -24.58 21.48 10.27
CA GLN A 123 -25.96 21.96 10.30
C GLN A 123 -26.94 20.87 10.75
N THR A 124 -26.47 19.68 11.15
CA THR A 124 -27.34 18.63 11.70
C THR A 124 -28.00 19.16 12.96
N ASP A 125 -29.29 19.45 12.85
CA ASP A 125 -30.14 20.02 13.89
C ASP A 125 -29.98 19.31 15.23
N ALA A 126 -30.29 20.03 16.31
CA ALA A 126 -30.38 19.58 17.70
C ALA A 126 -31.39 18.44 17.97
N VAL A 127 -31.72 17.62 16.97
CA VAL A 127 -32.55 16.42 17.03
C VAL A 127 -31.82 15.29 16.33
N GLY A 128 -30.92 14.62 17.07
CA GLY A 128 -30.78 13.16 17.14
C GLY A 128 -30.66 12.30 15.87
N ASN A 129 -30.53 12.87 14.68
CA ASN A 129 -30.41 12.10 13.43
C ASN A 129 -28.97 12.11 12.97
N VAL A 130 -28.09 11.49 13.76
CA VAL A 130 -26.83 10.98 13.22
C VAL A 130 -27.24 9.90 12.24
N GLY A 131 -27.27 10.24 10.94
CA GLY A 131 -27.24 9.23 9.91
C GLY A 131 -26.06 8.33 10.21
N LYS A 132 -26.31 7.13 10.76
CA LYS A 132 -25.31 6.08 10.87
C LYS A 132 -24.96 5.67 9.44
N ILE A 133 -24.09 6.46 8.82
CA ILE A 133 -23.39 6.05 7.61
C ILE A 133 -22.47 4.91 8.05
N LYS A 134 -22.37 3.86 7.24
CA LYS A 134 -21.62 2.64 7.58
C LYS A 134 -20.26 3.02 8.17
N SER A 135 -20.14 2.82 9.48
CA SER A 135 -18.88 2.94 10.19
C SER A 135 -17.94 1.87 9.64
N CYS A 136 -16.65 2.20 9.57
CA CYS A 136 -15.60 1.22 9.30
C CYS A 136 -15.88 -0.03 10.13
N LYS A 137 -16.18 -1.15 9.47
CA LYS A 137 -16.32 -2.42 10.16
C LYS A 137 -14.94 -2.86 10.63
N HIS A 138 -14.52 -2.36 11.78
CA HIS A 138 -13.39 -2.91 12.49
C HIS A 138 -13.91 -4.15 13.24
N THR A 139 -13.85 -5.32 12.61
CA THR A 139 -13.99 -6.59 13.34
C THR A 139 -12.70 -6.78 14.15
N VAL A 140 -12.70 -6.30 15.40
CA VAL A 140 -11.68 -6.73 16.39
C VAL A 140 -11.89 -8.19 16.78
N ASP A 141 -13.03 -8.78 16.43
CA ASP A 141 -13.36 -10.18 16.66
C ASP A 141 -13.64 -10.91 15.34
N ASP A 142 -12.61 -11.15 14.54
CA ASP A 142 -12.57 -12.31 13.64
C ASP A 142 -11.11 -12.49 13.21
N VAL A 143 -10.38 -13.30 13.97
CA VAL A 143 -9.24 -14.05 13.42
C VAL A 143 -9.88 -15.20 12.65
N PRO A 144 -9.87 -15.23 11.31
CA PRO A 144 -10.22 -16.44 10.61
C PRO A 144 -9.03 -17.39 10.80
N GLN A 145 -9.12 -18.25 11.80
CA GLN A 145 -8.38 -19.52 11.78
C GLN A 145 -9.05 -20.44 10.76
N ASP A 146 -8.88 -20.17 9.47
CA ASP A 146 -9.01 -21.22 8.47
C ASP A 146 -8.08 -20.95 7.29
N ILE A 147 -6.87 -21.49 7.41
CA ILE A 147 -5.96 -21.65 6.30
C ILE A 147 -6.41 -22.93 5.60
N ASN A 148 -7.36 -22.80 4.67
CA ASN A 148 -7.59 -23.84 3.68
C ASN A 148 -7.53 -23.20 2.28
N PRO A 149 -6.55 -23.56 1.43
CA PRO A 149 -6.38 -22.92 0.13
C PRO A 149 -7.46 -23.39 -0.84
N VAL A 150 -8.54 -22.61 -0.96
CA VAL A 150 -9.43 -22.71 -2.11
C VAL A 150 -8.69 -22.14 -3.31
N GLN A 151 -8.13 -23.04 -4.12
CA GLN A 151 -7.71 -22.75 -5.49
C GLN A 151 -8.92 -22.23 -6.27
N GLY A 152 -8.90 -20.94 -6.61
CA GLY A 152 -9.96 -20.32 -7.40
C GLY A 152 -9.60 -18.90 -7.82
N LEU A 153 -8.98 -18.78 -9.00
CA LEU A 153 -8.76 -17.55 -9.79
C LEU A 153 -7.96 -16.45 -9.08
N SER A 154 -6.64 -16.53 -9.24
CA SER A 154 -5.66 -15.53 -8.82
C SER A 154 -5.86 -14.21 -9.60
N PRO A 155 -6.00 -13.04 -8.92
CA PRO A 155 -5.97 -11.77 -9.60
C PRO A 155 -4.57 -11.59 -10.22
N THR A 156 -4.53 -11.33 -11.52
CA THR A 156 -3.26 -11.12 -12.23
C THR A 156 -2.72 -9.74 -11.85
N ALA A 157 -1.67 -9.70 -11.03
CA ALA A 157 -0.93 -8.48 -10.80
C ALA A 157 -0.24 -8.05 -12.10
N THR A 158 -0.45 -6.78 -12.49
CA THR A 158 -0.04 -6.26 -13.81
C THR A 158 1.29 -5.51 -13.76
N HIS A 159 1.79 -5.17 -12.57
CA HIS A 159 3.02 -4.38 -12.40
C HIS A 159 3.98 -5.04 -11.41
N ALA A 160 5.29 -4.87 -11.63
CA ALA A 160 6.32 -5.21 -10.66
C ALA A 160 7.31 -4.06 -10.52
N VAL A 161 7.73 -3.79 -9.28
CA VAL A 161 8.73 -2.77 -8.98
C VAL A 161 10.09 -3.44 -8.84
N VAL A 162 11.10 -2.88 -9.50
CA VAL A 162 12.46 -3.39 -9.55
C VAL A 162 13.39 -2.45 -8.77
N SER A 163 14.14 -2.97 -7.82
CA SER A 163 15.13 -2.20 -7.05
C SER A 163 16.48 -2.90 -7.02
N PHE A 164 17.57 -2.12 -7.11
CA PHE A 164 18.93 -2.64 -7.05
C PHE A 164 19.24 -3.21 -5.67
N HIS A 165 19.88 -4.37 -5.62
CA HIS A 165 20.41 -4.87 -4.36
C HIS A 165 21.60 -4.03 -3.89
N THR A 166 21.45 -3.34 -2.76
CA THR A 166 22.56 -2.62 -2.11
C THR A 166 23.46 -3.61 -1.36
N ARG A 167 24.27 -4.39 -2.09
CA ARG A 167 25.48 -5.00 -1.54
C ARG A 167 26.65 -4.03 -1.76
N PRO A 168 27.61 -3.88 -0.84
CA PRO A 168 28.81 -3.09 -1.10
C PRO A 168 29.55 -3.71 -2.29
N VAL A 169 29.47 -3.06 -3.45
CA VAL A 169 30.25 -3.44 -4.62
C VAL A 169 31.65 -2.89 -4.39
N GLN A 170 32.62 -3.81 -4.33
CA GLN A 170 34.03 -3.47 -4.42
C GLN A 170 34.25 -2.96 -5.85
N SER A 171 34.51 -1.67 -5.97
CA SER A 171 34.58 -0.94 -7.23
C SER A 171 35.51 -1.62 -8.24
N ALA A 172 34.95 -1.99 -9.39
CA ALA A 172 35.70 -2.11 -10.63
C ALA A 172 35.19 -1.03 -11.60
N GLU A 173 36.13 -0.51 -12.39
CA GLU A 173 36.16 0.82 -13.00
C GLU A 173 34.94 1.19 -13.89
N THR A 174 34.63 2.49 -13.86
CA THR A 174 33.65 3.16 -14.72
C THR A 174 34.06 3.05 -16.18
N GLN A 175 33.30 2.30 -16.99
CA GLN A 175 33.34 2.44 -18.44
C GLN A 175 32.02 3.06 -18.94
N ASP A 176 32.17 4.29 -19.40
CA ASP A 176 31.14 5.17 -19.95
C ASP A 176 30.32 4.43 -21.02
N THR A 177 29.11 4.01 -20.66
CA THR A 177 28.15 3.42 -21.59
C THR A 177 26.78 4.03 -21.31
N VAL A 178 26.28 4.76 -22.30
CA VAL A 178 24.92 5.31 -22.34
C VAL A 178 23.94 4.20 -21.95
N PRO A 179 23.10 4.39 -20.92
CA PRO A 179 22.18 3.35 -20.50
C PRO A 179 21.19 3.09 -21.64
N PRO A 180 21.04 1.84 -22.11
CA PRO A 180 20.05 1.51 -23.12
C PRO A 180 18.64 1.86 -22.62
N GLU A 181 17.88 2.58 -23.44
CA GLU A 181 16.53 3.07 -23.14
C GLU A 181 15.52 1.93 -22.87
N THR A 182 15.84 0.69 -23.23
CA THR A 182 15.11 -0.52 -22.83
C THR A 182 15.96 -1.75 -23.13
N VAL A 183 16.32 -2.55 -22.12
CA VAL A 183 16.94 -3.88 -22.29
C VAL A 183 15.89 -4.92 -21.94
N TYR A 184 15.51 -5.75 -22.91
CA TYR A 184 14.72 -6.93 -22.64
C TYR A 184 15.66 -8.00 -22.05
N ALA A 185 15.63 -8.15 -20.73
CA ALA A 185 16.28 -9.27 -20.06
C ALA A 185 15.30 -10.45 -19.93
N GLN A 186 15.74 -11.66 -20.28
CA GLN A 186 15.03 -12.87 -19.89
C GLN A 186 15.40 -13.18 -18.43
N VAL A 187 14.40 -13.11 -17.56
CA VAL A 187 14.59 -13.16 -16.11
C VAL A 187 14.17 -14.54 -15.60
N TYR A 188 15.13 -15.35 -15.16
CA TYR A 188 14.87 -16.68 -14.59
C TYR A 188 14.82 -16.63 -13.06
N ARG A 189 13.89 -17.36 -12.43
CA ARG A 189 13.84 -17.51 -10.96
C ARG A 189 15.04 -18.33 -10.49
N ALA A 190 15.72 -17.84 -9.45
CA ALA A 190 16.79 -18.59 -8.79
C ALA A 190 16.25 -19.91 -8.20
N ALA A 191 16.97 -21.01 -8.43
CA ALA A 191 16.68 -22.29 -7.79
C ALA A 191 16.97 -22.19 -6.28
N LYS A 192 16.14 -22.80 -5.44
CA LYS A 192 16.39 -22.89 -4.01
C LYS A 192 17.58 -23.83 -3.78
N ASP A 193 18.69 -23.31 -3.29
CA ASP A 193 19.86 -24.13 -2.98
C ASP A 193 19.53 -25.18 -1.90
N LYS A 194 19.93 -26.43 -2.20
CA LYS A 194 19.82 -27.57 -1.29
C LYS A 194 20.92 -27.43 -0.23
N VAL A 195 20.52 -27.24 1.03
CA VAL A 195 21.44 -27.24 2.19
C VAL A 195 22.26 -28.54 2.17
N TRP A 196 23.58 -28.40 2.02
CA TRP A 196 24.53 -29.51 2.11
C TRP A 196 24.96 -29.68 3.58
N THR A 197 24.63 -30.82 4.18
CA THR A 197 25.21 -31.26 5.46
C THR A 197 26.34 -32.26 5.17
N PRO A 198 27.59 -32.01 5.62
CA PRO A 198 28.65 -33.00 5.50
C PRO A 198 28.43 -34.17 6.48
N THR A 199 28.55 -35.39 5.98
CA THR A 199 28.51 -36.63 6.77
C THR A 199 29.82 -36.82 7.56
N PRO A 200 29.77 -37.37 8.80
CA PRO A 200 30.98 -37.64 9.58
C PRO A 200 31.69 -38.89 9.06
N THR A 201 33.00 -38.79 8.83
CA THR A 201 33.87 -39.93 8.48
C THR A 201 34.22 -40.71 9.74
N THR A 202 33.87 -42.00 9.78
CA THR A 202 34.30 -42.95 10.80
C THR A 202 35.71 -43.44 10.45
N ASN A 203 36.70 -43.16 11.30
CA ASN A 203 38.02 -43.80 11.19
C ASN A 203 38.05 -45.08 12.05
N THR A 204 38.63 -46.12 11.45
CA THR A 204 38.86 -47.46 12.00
C THR A 204 39.97 -47.46 13.04
#